data_AF-A0A6L4B2Y5-F1
#
_entry.id   AF-A0A6L4B2Y5-F1
#
_cell.length_a   1.000
_cell.length_b   1.000
_cell.length_c   1.000
_cell.angle_alpha   90.00
_cell.angle_beta   90.00
_cell.angle_gamma   90.00
#
_symmetry.space_group_name_H-M   'P 1'
#
loop_
_entity.id
_entity.type
_entity.pdbx_description
1 polymer ?
#
loop_
_entity_poly.entity_id
_entity_poly.type
_entity_poly.pdbx_seq_one_letter_code
_entity_poly.pdbx_strand_id
1 'polypeptide(L)'
;MNRTELECRGRVQLAPLPATTMLDLAGFPGEWLEYSAEENALVVRHVQPGGSPALAAVPAELIAMLDLVPAAERAASPGGTLVVHGRTTPVLRLHVAGGRIGVQWPQEDWEHALPVELAEMFRTVAPASAKLTGDLAFAAPAGTERRLIDFLESFEGLYPGGEYHVRRDAETVRVRLDTFNAGPEELLALVRELASPAGSLDIELDVGSFEPRAFERDFRLTARDGEIHAVRPALWPER
;
A
#
# COMPACT_ATOMS: atom_id res chain seq x y z
N MET A 1 -17.33 -1.07 20.12
CA MET A 1 -16.23 -2.03 19.86
C MET A 1 -16.26 -2.31 18.35
N ASN A 2 -15.45 -1.59 17.58
CA ASN A 2 -15.51 -1.61 16.11
C ASN A 2 -14.90 -2.91 15.59
N ARG A 3 -15.75 -3.89 15.25
CA ARG A 3 -15.32 -5.10 14.54
C ARG A 3 -14.77 -4.68 13.18
N THR A 4 -13.47 -4.88 13.01
CA THR A 4 -12.74 -4.70 11.76
C THR A 4 -13.01 -5.91 10.88
N GLU A 5 -14.15 -5.96 10.22
CA GLU A 5 -14.44 -7.11 9.36
C GLU A 5 -13.67 -6.96 8.05
N LEU A 6 -12.74 -7.88 7.83
CA LEU A 6 -12.07 -8.06 6.54
C LEU A 6 -13.13 -8.53 5.55
N GLU A 7 -13.23 -7.90 4.38
CA GLU A 7 -14.16 -8.34 3.33
C GLU A 7 -13.43 -9.20 2.29
N CYS A 8 -14.18 -9.95 1.48
CA CYS A 8 -13.65 -10.61 0.30
C CYS A 8 -14.51 -10.26 -0.93
N ARG A 9 -13.90 -10.13 -2.10
CA ARG A 9 -14.58 -9.86 -3.37
C ARG A 9 -13.99 -10.70 -4.50
N GLY A 10 -14.76 -10.87 -5.57
CA GLY A 10 -14.37 -11.62 -6.76
C GLY A 10 -14.99 -13.00 -6.81
N ARG A 11 -14.49 -13.83 -7.74
CA ARG A 11 -14.97 -15.19 -7.97
C ARG A 11 -13.93 -16.03 -8.71
N VAL A 12 -14.12 -17.34 -8.69
CA VAL A 12 -13.33 -18.32 -9.44
C VAL A 12 -14.26 -19.14 -10.33
N GLN A 13 -14.15 -18.95 -11.64
CA GLN A 13 -14.93 -19.66 -12.63
C GLN A 13 -14.38 -21.09 -12.81
N LEU A 14 -15.28 -22.08 -12.78
CA LEU A 14 -14.92 -23.48 -13.00
C LEU A 14 -15.27 -23.90 -14.44
N ALA A 15 -14.53 -24.90 -14.93
CA ALA A 15 -14.92 -25.65 -16.12
C ALA A 15 -16.22 -26.43 -15.85
N PRO A 16 -16.93 -26.94 -16.88
CA PRO A 16 -18.07 -27.83 -16.67
C PRO A 16 -17.70 -29.00 -15.75
N LEU A 17 -18.49 -29.22 -14.70
CA LEU A 17 -18.21 -30.20 -13.66
C LEU A 17 -19.15 -31.41 -13.75
N PRO A 18 -18.70 -32.60 -13.32
CA PRO A 18 -19.59 -33.73 -13.08
C PRO A 18 -20.66 -33.38 -12.03
N ALA A 19 -21.86 -33.95 -12.18
CA ALA A 19 -22.97 -33.72 -11.25
C ALA A 19 -22.63 -34.05 -9.80
N THR A 20 -21.81 -35.09 -9.57
CA THR A 20 -21.33 -35.47 -8.23
C THR A 20 -20.49 -34.36 -7.61
N THR A 21 -19.52 -33.81 -8.36
CA THR A 21 -18.68 -32.69 -7.90
C THR A 21 -19.50 -31.43 -7.63
N MET A 22 -20.49 -31.12 -8.47
CA MET A 22 -21.38 -29.98 -8.23
C MET A 22 -22.18 -30.12 -6.93
N LEU A 23 -22.65 -31.34 -6.63
CA LEU A 23 -23.36 -31.63 -5.38
C LEU A 23 -22.44 -31.52 -4.16
N ASP A 24 -21.21 -32.05 -4.25
CA ASP A 24 -20.22 -31.95 -3.18
C ASP A 24 -19.85 -30.49 -2.89
N LEU A 25 -19.65 -29.69 -3.94
CA LEU A 25 -19.38 -28.24 -3.82
C LEU A 25 -20.56 -27.46 -3.26
N ALA A 26 -21.79 -27.77 -3.70
CA ALA A 26 -22.99 -27.11 -3.19
C ALA A 26 -23.25 -27.45 -1.70
N GLY A 27 -22.83 -28.62 -1.25
CA GLY A 27 -22.90 -29.05 0.15
C GLY A 27 -21.74 -28.58 1.02
N PHE A 28 -20.72 -27.92 0.46
CA PHE A 28 -19.54 -27.49 1.20
C PHE A 28 -19.91 -26.45 2.28
N PRO A 29 -19.55 -26.67 3.56
CA PRO A 29 -19.91 -25.77 4.66
C PRO A 29 -18.96 -24.57 4.76
N GLY A 30 -18.85 -23.79 3.69
CA GLY A 30 -18.00 -22.59 3.66
C GLY A 30 -18.59 -21.43 4.45
N GLU A 31 -17.76 -20.75 5.24
CA GLU A 31 -18.11 -19.50 5.92
C GLU A 31 -18.03 -18.32 4.95
N TRP A 32 -17.04 -18.27 4.06
CA TRP A 32 -16.83 -17.11 3.18
C TRP A 32 -17.17 -17.38 1.72
N LEU A 33 -16.96 -18.62 1.27
CA LEU A 33 -17.16 -19.04 -0.11
C LEU A 33 -18.32 -20.01 -0.23
N GLU A 34 -19.02 -19.93 -1.35
CA GLU A 34 -20.02 -20.91 -1.75
C GLU A 34 -19.93 -21.19 -3.25
N TYR A 35 -20.46 -22.33 -3.66
CA TYR A 35 -20.57 -22.67 -5.07
C TYR A 35 -21.90 -22.17 -5.63
N SER A 36 -21.83 -21.35 -6.68
CA SER A 36 -23.00 -20.93 -7.46
C SER A 36 -23.16 -21.86 -8.65
N ALA A 37 -24.23 -22.66 -8.65
CA ALA A 37 -24.57 -23.55 -9.76
C ALA A 37 -25.00 -22.78 -11.03
N GLU A 38 -25.60 -21.60 -10.86
CA GLU A 38 -25.99 -20.72 -11.98
C GLU A 38 -24.78 -20.20 -12.72
N GLU A 39 -23.76 -19.78 -11.97
CA GLU A 39 -22.53 -19.24 -12.54
C GLU A 39 -21.48 -20.32 -12.82
N ASN A 40 -21.65 -21.55 -12.32
CA ASN A 40 -20.62 -22.60 -12.26
C ASN A 40 -19.29 -22.04 -11.70
N ALA A 41 -19.37 -21.37 -10.54
CA ALA A 41 -18.25 -20.63 -9.97
C ALA A 41 -18.22 -20.73 -8.44
N LEU A 42 -17.03 -20.59 -7.87
CA LEU A 42 -16.85 -20.31 -6.44
C LEU A 42 -16.97 -18.80 -6.24
N VAL A 43 -17.95 -18.38 -5.46
CA VAL A 43 -18.29 -16.97 -5.24
C VAL A 43 -18.20 -16.63 -3.76
N VAL A 44 -18.00 -15.34 -3.45
CA VAL A 44 -18.08 -14.85 -2.08
C VAL A 44 -19.55 -14.82 -1.65
N ARG A 45 -19.84 -15.38 -0.48
CA ARG A 45 -21.20 -15.43 0.06
C ARG A 45 -21.78 -14.04 0.26
N HIS A 46 -23.07 -13.90 -0.01
CA HIS A 46 -23.78 -12.62 0.15
C HIS A 46 -23.92 -12.18 1.62
N VAL A 47 -23.94 -13.14 2.56
CA VAL A 47 -23.96 -12.89 4.00
C VAL A 47 -22.61 -13.26 4.57
N GLN A 48 -21.86 -12.27 5.04
CA GLN A 48 -20.59 -12.48 5.76
C GLN A 48 -20.89 -13.04 7.16
N PRO A 49 -20.46 -14.26 7.52
CA PRO A 49 -20.77 -14.84 8.82
C PRO A 49 -19.78 -14.43 9.91
N GLY A 50 -20.33 -14.33 11.13
CA GLY A 50 -19.74 -13.62 12.27
C GLY A 50 -18.64 -14.33 13.06
N GLY A 51 -17.87 -15.24 12.46
CA GLY A 51 -16.87 -16.07 13.17
C GLY A 51 -15.40 -15.72 12.86
N SER A 52 -14.99 -15.91 11.60
CA SER A 52 -13.57 -15.96 11.21
C SER A 52 -13.15 -14.80 10.29
N PRO A 53 -11.95 -14.22 10.45
CA PRO A 53 -11.45 -13.20 9.52
C PRO A 53 -11.22 -13.76 8.11
N ALA A 54 -11.63 -13.02 7.08
CA ALA A 54 -11.53 -13.42 5.67
C ALA A 54 -10.11 -13.85 5.27
N LEU A 55 -9.06 -13.19 5.78
CA LEU A 55 -7.66 -13.49 5.45
C LEU A 55 -7.26 -14.93 5.81
N ALA A 56 -7.85 -15.51 6.86
CA ALA A 56 -7.58 -16.88 7.26
C ALA A 56 -8.53 -17.88 6.58
N ALA A 57 -9.82 -17.54 6.51
CA ALA A 57 -10.85 -18.46 6.05
C ALA A 57 -10.87 -18.60 4.52
N VAL A 58 -10.80 -17.50 3.76
CA VAL A 58 -10.93 -17.52 2.29
C VAL A 58 -9.87 -18.40 1.62
N PRO A 59 -8.56 -18.31 1.94
CA PRO A 59 -7.58 -19.19 1.32
C PRO A 59 -7.82 -20.67 1.65
N ALA A 60 -8.18 -20.97 2.90
CA ALA A 60 -8.40 -22.34 3.36
C ALA A 60 -9.62 -22.98 2.68
N GLU A 61 -10.73 -22.24 2.63
CA GLU A 61 -11.95 -22.68 1.94
C GLU A 61 -11.72 -22.83 0.43
N LEU A 62 -11.01 -21.89 -0.20
CA LEU A 62 -10.70 -21.99 -1.62
C LEU A 62 -9.92 -23.27 -1.93
N ILE A 63 -8.90 -23.59 -1.13
CA ILE A 63 -8.12 -24.83 -1.28
C ILE A 63 -9.03 -26.04 -1.12
N ALA A 64 -9.81 -26.09 -0.04
CA ALA A 64 -10.68 -27.24 0.26
C ALA A 64 -11.76 -27.46 -0.81
N MET A 65 -12.37 -26.40 -1.33
CA MET A 65 -13.34 -26.49 -2.42
C MET A 65 -12.66 -26.92 -3.73
N LEU A 66 -11.48 -26.39 -4.06
CA LEU A 66 -10.74 -26.83 -5.24
C LEU A 66 -10.30 -28.29 -5.12
N ASP A 67 -9.98 -28.80 -3.93
CA ASP A 67 -9.64 -30.22 -3.73
C ASP A 67 -10.79 -31.17 -4.09
N LEU A 68 -12.05 -30.71 -4.02
CA LEU A 68 -13.22 -31.46 -4.48
C LEU A 68 -13.34 -31.50 -6.01
N VAL A 69 -12.75 -30.54 -6.72
CA VAL A 69 -12.78 -30.47 -8.18
C VAL A 69 -11.70 -31.39 -8.76
N PRO A 70 -12.01 -32.33 -9.67
CA PRO A 70 -10.99 -33.21 -10.21
C PRO A 70 -9.93 -32.44 -11.01
N ALA A 71 -8.72 -32.98 -11.07
CA ALA A 71 -7.55 -32.25 -11.56
C ALA A 71 -7.66 -31.78 -13.02
N ALA A 72 -8.34 -32.56 -13.88
CA ALA A 72 -8.53 -32.22 -15.28
C ALA A 72 -9.44 -31.00 -15.44
N GLU A 73 -10.55 -30.96 -14.69
CA GLU A 73 -11.51 -29.86 -14.65
C GLU A 73 -10.90 -28.62 -14.01
N ARG A 74 -10.11 -28.78 -12.93
CA ARG A 74 -9.32 -27.68 -12.36
C ARG A 74 -8.37 -27.07 -13.39
N ALA A 75 -7.66 -27.90 -14.14
CA ALA A 75 -6.72 -27.43 -15.16
C ALA A 75 -7.43 -26.74 -16.33
N ALA A 76 -8.63 -27.20 -16.69
CA ALA A 76 -9.46 -26.62 -17.73
C ALA A 76 -10.27 -25.40 -17.28
N SER A 77 -10.31 -25.09 -15.98
CA SER A 77 -11.10 -24.00 -15.43
C SER A 77 -10.54 -22.64 -15.86
N PRO A 78 -11.41 -21.70 -16.31
CA PRO A 78 -10.98 -20.33 -16.62
C PRO A 78 -10.34 -19.62 -15.43
N GLY A 79 -10.74 -20.01 -14.21
CA GLY A 79 -10.16 -19.49 -12.99
C GLY A 79 -10.72 -18.12 -12.62
N GLY A 80 -9.92 -17.31 -11.93
CA GLY A 80 -10.35 -16.00 -11.48
C GLY A 80 -9.52 -15.47 -10.33
N THR A 81 -9.99 -14.39 -9.72
CA THR A 81 -9.28 -13.74 -8.61
C THR A 81 -10.24 -13.49 -7.46
N LEU A 82 -9.82 -13.86 -6.26
CA LEU A 82 -10.41 -13.42 -5.01
C LEU A 82 -9.50 -12.36 -4.38
N VAL A 83 -10.09 -11.24 -3.97
CA VAL A 83 -9.40 -10.12 -3.33
C VAL A 83 -9.91 -10.01 -1.90
N VAL A 84 -9.03 -10.25 -0.94
CA VAL A 84 -9.32 -10.04 0.48
C VAL A 84 -8.96 -8.60 0.84
N HIS A 85 -9.86 -7.89 1.47
CA HIS A 85 -9.75 -6.51 1.88
C HIS A 85 -9.57 -6.37 3.39
N GLY A 86 -8.69 -5.45 3.77
CA GLY A 86 -8.67 -4.77 5.06
C GLY A 86 -9.84 -3.80 5.21
N ARG A 87 -9.71 -2.84 6.13
CA ARG A 87 -10.71 -1.76 6.30
C ARG A 87 -10.87 -0.89 5.07
N THR A 88 -9.77 -0.64 4.38
CA THR A 88 -9.68 0.42 3.36
C THR A 88 -9.02 -0.06 2.09
N THR A 89 -8.18 -1.10 2.15
CA THR A 89 -7.35 -1.53 1.04
C THR A 89 -7.30 -3.06 0.93
N PRO A 90 -7.09 -3.61 -0.28
CA PRO A 90 -6.77 -5.02 -0.45
C PRO A 90 -5.54 -5.42 0.38
N VAL A 91 -5.55 -6.62 0.96
CA VAL A 91 -4.43 -7.18 1.75
C VAL A 91 -3.88 -8.48 1.17
N LEU A 92 -4.68 -9.17 0.33
CA LEU A 92 -4.30 -10.42 -0.32
C LEU A 92 -5.06 -10.57 -1.64
N ARG A 93 -4.39 -11.04 -2.69
CA ARG A 93 -5.04 -11.57 -3.89
C ARG A 93 -4.73 -13.05 -4.05
N LEU A 94 -5.77 -13.83 -4.31
CA LEU A 94 -5.69 -15.24 -4.64
C LEU A 94 -6.08 -15.41 -6.10
N HIS A 95 -5.12 -15.78 -6.94
CA HIS A 95 -5.32 -16.01 -8.37
C HIS A 95 -5.45 -17.49 -8.62
N VAL A 96 -6.54 -17.93 -9.24
CA VAL A 96 -6.71 -19.31 -9.67
C VAL A 96 -6.59 -19.36 -11.19
N ALA A 97 -5.66 -20.17 -11.70
CA ALA A 97 -5.50 -20.40 -13.13
C ALA A 97 -4.82 -21.74 -13.38
N GLY A 98 -5.27 -22.50 -14.39
CA GLY A 98 -4.65 -23.77 -14.77
C GLY A 98 -4.55 -24.78 -13.63
N GLY A 99 -5.53 -24.80 -12.73
CA GLY A 99 -5.58 -25.67 -11.55
C GLY A 99 -4.57 -25.33 -10.45
N ARG A 100 -3.97 -24.13 -10.47
CA ARG A 100 -3.03 -23.65 -9.44
C ARG A 100 -3.60 -22.42 -8.74
N ILE A 101 -3.21 -22.24 -7.49
CA ILE A 101 -3.49 -21.03 -6.71
C ILE A 101 -2.18 -20.23 -6.59
N GLY A 102 -2.17 -19.02 -7.12
CA GLY A 102 -1.17 -18.00 -6.88
C GLY A 102 -1.60 -17.10 -5.73
N VAL A 103 -0.67 -16.76 -4.85
CA VAL A 103 -0.90 -15.85 -3.73
C VAL A 103 -0.06 -14.60 -3.97
N GLN A 104 -0.71 -13.44 -3.99
CA GLN A 104 -0.04 -12.14 -4.13
C GLN A 104 -0.32 -11.30 -2.88
N TRP A 105 0.76 -10.83 -2.27
CA TRP A 105 0.77 -9.78 -1.25
C TRP A 105 0.98 -8.42 -1.92
N PRO A 106 0.55 -7.31 -1.32
CA PRO A 106 0.86 -6.00 -1.86
C PRO A 106 2.38 -5.84 -1.94
N GLN A 107 2.87 -5.35 -3.07
CA GLN A 107 4.28 -5.06 -3.31
C GLN A 107 4.38 -3.68 -3.93
N GLU A 108 5.28 -2.85 -3.40
CA GLU A 108 5.54 -1.53 -3.95
C GLU A 108 6.11 -1.63 -5.37
N ASP A 109 5.47 -0.94 -6.28
CA ASP A 109 5.90 -0.73 -7.65
C ASP A 109 6.00 0.78 -7.90
N TRP A 110 7.24 1.26 -7.81
CA TRP A 110 7.60 2.66 -8.06
C TRP A 110 7.81 2.95 -9.55
N GLU A 111 7.93 1.94 -10.42
CA GLU A 111 8.01 2.13 -11.87
C GLU A 111 6.65 2.57 -12.41
N HIS A 112 5.57 2.05 -11.83
CA HIS A 112 4.18 2.41 -12.15
C HIS A 112 3.55 3.28 -11.05
N ALA A 113 4.34 4.16 -10.43
CA ALA A 113 3.87 5.04 -9.36
C ALA A 113 2.69 5.92 -9.82
N LEU A 114 1.74 6.12 -8.92
CA LEU A 114 0.51 6.87 -9.17
C LEU A 114 0.65 8.29 -8.61
N PRO A 115 0.31 9.34 -9.38
CA PRO A 115 0.32 10.71 -8.87
C PRO A 115 -0.71 10.88 -7.74
N VAL A 116 -0.34 11.69 -6.75
CA VAL A 116 -1.18 12.01 -5.59
C VAL A 116 -1.12 13.51 -5.33
N GLU A 117 -2.25 14.10 -4.97
CA GLU A 117 -2.31 15.49 -4.52
C GLU A 117 -1.53 15.65 -3.20
N LEU A 118 -0.67 16.68 -3.09
CA LEU A 118 0.11 16.91 -1.86
C LEU A 118 -0.76 16.97 -0.60
N ALA A 119 -1.93 17.60 -0.70
CA ALA A 119 -2.87 17.68 0.42
C ALA A 119 -3.45 16.30 0.81
N GLU A 120 -3.58 15.36 -0.14
CA GLU A 120 -3.97 13.98 0.17
C GLU A 120 -2.86 13.24 0.89
N MET A 121 -1.61 13.41 0.45
CA MET A 121 -0.44 12.83 1.14
C MET A 121 -0.36 13.31 2.60
N PHE A 122 -0.45 14.63 2.84
CA PHE A 122 -0.39 15.19 4.20
C PHE A 122 -1.51 14.70 5.12
N ARG A 123 -2.72 14.45 4.58
CA ARG A 123 -3.82 13.84 5.36
C ARG A 123 -3.59 12.36 5.66
N THR A 124 -2.78 11.68 4.86
CA THR A 124 -2.55 10.24 4.95
C THR A 124 -1.43 9.91 5.94
N VAL A 125 -0.37 10.71 5.96
CA VAL A 125 0.78 10.52 6.84
C VAL A 125 0.61 11.37 8.09
N ALA A 126 0.45 10.73 9.25
CA ALA A 126 0.40 11.44 10.52
C ALA A 126 1.79 12.05 10.85
N PRO A 127 1.91 13.36 11.09
CA PRO A 127 3.20 14.01 11.33
C PRO A 127 4.01 13.37 12.46
N ALA A 128 3.33 12.95 13.53
CA ALA A 128 3.95 12.34 14.71
C ALA A 128 4.59 10.95 14.45
N SER A 129 4.19 10.26 13.37
CA SER A 129 4.72 8.95 12.98
C SER A 129 5.32 8.93 11.57
N ALA A 130 5.52 10.10 10.96
CA ALA A 130 6.12 10.25 9.65
C ALA A 130 7.60 9.84 9.66
N LYS A 131 8.04 9.18 8.61
CA LYS A 131 9.43 8.75 8.39
C LYS A 131 9.91 9.32 7.07
N LEU A 132 10.90 10.20 7.11
CA LEU A 132 11.46 10.85 5.93
C LEU A 132 12.83 10.26 5.62
N THR A 133 13.09 9.97 4.35
CA THR A 133 14.39 9.46 3.90
C THR A 133 14.71 10.01 2.52
N GLY A 134 15.93 10.50 2.32
CA GLY A 134 16.37 11.03 1.04
C GLY A 134 17.04 12.39 1.17
N ASP A 135 16.98 13.18 0.11
CA ASP A 135 17.79 14.37 -0.03
C ASP A 135 16.92 15.59 -0.39
N LEU A 136 17.31 16.75 0.15
CA LEU A 136 16.78 18.06 -0.22
C LEU A 136 17.94 19.00 -0.53
N ALA A 137 17.77 19.85 -1.53
CA ALA A 137 18.69 20.93 -1.83
C ALA A 137 17.95 22.20 -2.24
N PHE A 138 18.47 23.36 -1.86
CA PHE A 138 17.92 24.65 -2.26
C PHE A 138 18.97 25.75 -2.16
N ALA A 139 18.84 26.78 -2.99
CA ALA A 139 19.66 27.99 -2.85
C ALA A 139 19.09 28.85 -1.71
N ALA A 140 19.94 29.44 -0.88
CA ALA A 140 19.52 30.30 0.22
C ALA A 140 20.62 31.29 0.62
N PRO A 141 20.27 32.43 1.25
CA PRO A 141 21.26 33.32 1.87
C PRO A 141 22.14 32.60 2.91
N ALA A 142 23.31 33.16 3.18
CA ALA A 142 24.22 32.63 4.20
C ALA A 142 23.57 32.66 5.59
N GLY A 143 23.73 31.59 6.37
CA GLY A 143 23.19 31.46 7.73
C GLY A 143 21.76 30.95 7.80
N THR A 144 21.06 30.83 6.67
CA THR A 144 19.69 30.28 6.61
C THR A 144 19.63 28.82 7.04
N GLU A 145 20.70 28.04 6.84
CA GLU A 145 20.79 26.65 7.27
C GLU A 145 20.61 26.46 8.79
N ARG A 146 20.93 27.48 9.60
CA ARG A 146 20.72 27.41 11.05
C ARG A 146 19.23 27.25 11.39
N ARG A 147 18.34 27.97 10.71
CA ARG A 147 16.88 27.84 10.91
C ARG A 147 16.37 26.44 10.60
N LEU A 148 16.94 25.81 9.58
CA LEU A 148 16.61 24.42 9.23
C LEU A 148 17.12 23.46 10.30
N ILE A 149 18.36 23.63 10.77
CA ILE A 149 18.92 22.81 11.85
C ILE A 149 18.07 22.95 13.11
N ASP A 150 17.70 24.17 13.49
CA ASP A 150 16.86 24.42 14.67
C ASP A 150 15.50 23.71 14.54
N PHE A 151 14.91 23.69 13.34
CA PHE A 151 13.69 22.91 13.07
C PHE A 151 13.91 21.40 13.26
N LEU A 152 14.97 20.84 12.67
CA LEU A 152 15.29 19.41 12.76
C LEU A 152 15.59 19.00 14.21
N GLU A 153 16.26 19.85 14.99
CA GLU A 153 16.55 19.61 16.41
C GLU A 153 15.32 19.80 17.33
N SER A 154 14.32 20.57 16.89
CA SER A 154 13.11 20.87 17.68
C SER A 154 12.00 19.83 17.59
N PHE A 155 12.10 18.84 16.71
CA PHE A 155 10.98 17.95 16.43
C PHE A 155 10.74 16.95 17.58
N GLU A 156 9.65 17.15 18.31
CA GLU A 156 9.17 16.26 19.37
C GLU A 156 8.15 15.25 18.81
N GLY A 157 8.60 14.33 17.97
CA GLY A 157 7.74 13.26 17.48
C GLY A 157 7.64 12.06 18.44
N LEU A 158 6.80 11.09 18.10
CA LEU A 158 6.61 9.87 18.91
C LEU A 158 7.79 8.88 18.78
N TYR A 159 8.64 9.09 17.78
CA TYR A 159 9.80 8.25 17.48
C TYR A 159 11.07 9.09 17.59
N PRO A 160 12.25 8.46 17.81
CA PRO A 160 13.52 9.17 17.79
C PRO A 160 13.67 10.00 16.50
N GLY A 161 14.25 11.20 16.61
CA GLY A 161 14.40 12.12 15.49
C GLY A 161 15.08 11.50 14.27
N GLY A 162 15.99 10.54 14.45
CA GLY A 162 16.76 9.93 13.34
C GLY A 162 18.01 10.72 13.01
N GLU A 163 18.69 10.34 11.93
CA GLU A 163 19.96 10.97 11.53
C GLU A 163 19.75 11.94 10.37
N TYR A 164 20.50 13.05 10.40
CA TYR A 164 20.49 14.01 9.31
C TYR A 164 21.88 14.64 9.11
N HIS A 165 22.14 15.08 7.89
CA HIS A 165 23.36 15.79 7.53
C HIS A 165 23.01 17.05 6.76
N VAL A 166 23.35 18.21 7.32
CA VAL A 166 23.25 19.50 6.62
C VAL A 166 24.63 19.92 6.16
N ARG A 167 24.76 20.23 4.87
CA ARG A 167 25.99 20.76 4.27
C ARG A 167 25.66 21.98 3.43
N ARG A 168 26.41 23.05 3.63
CA ARG A 168 26.38 24.22 2.74
C ARG A 168 27.50 24.15 1.71
N ASP A 169 27.17 24.43 0.46
CA ASP A 169 28.09 24.54 -0.66
C ASP A 169 27.81 25.83 -1.43
N ALA A 170 28.67 26.84 -1.21
CA ALA A 170 28.46 28.22 -1.68
C ALA A 170 27.07 28.79 -1.30
N GLU A 171 26.16 28.85 -2.26
CA GLU A 171 24.79 29.37 -2.08
C GLU A 171 23.75 28.28 -1.86
N THR A 172 24.13 27.01 -1.98
CA THR A 172 23.22 25.87 -1.86
C THR A 172 23.33 25.22 -0.49
N VAL A 173 22.19 25.02 0.16
CA VAL A 173 22.04 24.16 1.34
C VAL A 173 21.63 22.78 0.84
N ARG A 174 22.33 21.74 1.26
CA ARG A 174 22.00 20.33 1.01
C ARG A 174 21.73 19.63 2.33
N VAL A 175 20.72 18.78 2.33
CA VAL A 175 20.21 18.09 3.50
C VAL A 175 20.01 16.65 3.10
N ARG A 176 20.60 15.73 3.85
CA ARG A 176 20.31 14.31 3.75
C ARG A 176 19.60 13.87 5.02
N LEU A 177 18.47 13.20 4.88
CA LEU A 177 17.70 12.61 5.96
C LEU A 177 17.86 11.09 5.87
N ASP A 178 18.36 10.47 6.93
CA ASP A 178 18.40 9.02 7.08
C ASP A 178 17.39 8.62 8.15
N THR A 179 16.25 8.12 7.68
CA THR A 179 15.18 7.60 8.56
C THR A 179 14.79 8.64 9.62
N PHE A 180 14.51 9.88 9.19
CA PHE A 180 14.28 11.02 10.06
C PHE A 180 12.78 11.19 10.38
N ASN A 181 12.44 11.40 11.64
CA ASN A 181 11.07 11.65 12.08
C ASN A 181 10.79 13.16 12.05
N ALA A 182 10.03 13.59 11.04
CA ALA A 182 9.50 14.95 10.97
C ALA A 182 8.22 15.00 10.13
N GLY A 183 7.40 16.00 10.43
CA GLY A 183 6.22 16.32 9.64
C GLY A 183 6.60 16.78 8.23
N PRO A 184 6.15 16.10 7.16
CA PRO A 184 6.52 16.45 5.79
C PRO A 184 5.94 17.80 5.37
N GLU A 185 4.76 18.19 5.88
CA GLU A 185 4.13 19.47 5.55
C GLU A 185 4.95 20.64 6.11
N GLU A 186 5.33 20.54 7.39
CA GLU A 186 6.09 21.56 8.10
C GLU A 186 7.50 21.72 7.52
N LEU A 187 8.18 20.60 7.21
CA LEU A 187 9.49 20.62 6.56
C LEU A 187 9.42 21.29 5.19
N LEU A 188 8.44 20.93 4.36
CA LEU A 188 8.28 21.51 3.03
C LEU A 188 7.91 22.99 3.09
N ALA A 189 7.07 23.39 4.03
CA ALA A 189 6.71 24.79 4.25
C ALA A 189 7.96 25.62 4.61
N LEU A 190 8.77 25.11 5.56
CA LEU A 190 10.01 25.76 5.96
C LEU A 190 10.99 25.88 4.78
N VAL A 191 11.27 24.78 4.09
CA VAL A 191 12.27 24.80 2.99
C VAL A 191 11.82 25.72 1.85
N ARG A 192 10.52 25.79 1.53
CA ARG A 192 9.98 26.76 0.56
C ARG A 192 10.16 28.21 1.01
N GLU A 193 10.03 28.49 2.31
CA GLU A 193 10.29 29.82 2.87
C GLU A 193 11.78 30.19 2.77
N LEU A 194 12.67 29.23 3.01
CA LEU A 194 14.12 29.45 3.02
C LEU A 194 14.74 29.53 1.62
N ALA A 195 14.10 28.92 0.61
CA ALA A 195 14.60 28.88 -0.77
C ALA A 195 14.56 30.24 -1.46
N SER A 196 15.71 30.67 -2.00
CA SER A 196 15.88 31.90 -2.76
C SER A 196 16.89 31.68 -3.90
N PRO A 197 16.44 31.69 -5.17
CA PRO A 197 15.06 31.90 -5.62
C PRO A 197 14.12 30.74 -5.27
N ALA A 198 12.81 30.98 -5.24
CA ALA A 198 11.81 29.98 -4.86
C ALA A 198 11.86 28.69 -5.72
N GLY A 199 12.22 28.81 -7.01
CA GLY A 199 12.38 27.67 -7.92
C GLY A 199 13.70 26.91 -7.79
N SER A 200 14.55 27.23 -6.81
CA SER A 200 15.83 26.54 -6.59
C SER A 200 15.71 25.21 -5.84
N LEU A 201 14.49 24.86 -5.43
CA LEU A 201 14.21 23.69 -4.62
C LEU A 201 14.31 22.41 -5.46
N ASP A 202 15.15 21.50 -4.98
CA ASP A 202 15.34 20.15 -5.48
C ASP A 202 15.09 19.17 -4.33
N ILE A 203 14.24 18.17 -4.57
CA ILE A 203 13.76 17.24 -3.55
C ILE A 203 13.71 15.86 -4.16
N GLU A 204 14.24 14.90 -3.43
CA GLU A 204 14.02 13.47 -3.63
C GLU A 204 13.83 12.85 -2.24
N LEU A 205 12.58 12.79 -1.77
CA LEU A 205 12.26 12.30 -0.44
C LEU A 205 11.22 11.18 -0.50
N ASP A 206 11.56 10.05 0.09
CA ASP A 206 10.60 9.04 0.48
C ASP A 206 9.96 9.45 1.81
N VAL A 207 8.63 9.46 1.84
CA VAL A 207 7.79 9.77 3.00
C VAL A 207 7.01 8.51 3.34
N GLY A 208 7.29 7.90 4.47
CA GLY A 208 6.57 6.74 4.98
C GLY A 208 6.08 6.93 6.40
N SER A 209 5.77 5.82 7.07
CA SER A 209 5.42 5.81 8.49
C SER A 209 6.29 4.82 9.28
N PHE A 210 6.56 5.15 10.55
CA PHE A 210 7.12 4.19 11.51
C PHE A 210 6.08 3.17 12.01
N GLU A 211 4.79 3.39 11.74
CA GLU A 211 3.75 2.41 12.04
C GLU A 211 3.86 1.19 11.12
N PRO A 212 3.77 -0.04 11.66
CA PRO A 212 3.92 -1.25 10.86
C PRO A 212 2.78 -1.41 9.83
N ARG A 213 3.14 -1.91 8.64
CA ARG A 213 2.23 -2.31 7.54
C ARG A 213 1.40 -1.16 6.96
N ALA A 214 2.00 0.00 6.80
CA ALA A 214 1.35 1.18 6.24
C ALA A 214 1.83 1.47 4.81
N PHE A 215 1.91 0.46 3.92
CA PHE A 215 2.38 0.65 2.52
C PHE A 215 1.54 1.68 1.74
N GLU A 216 0.25 1.81 2.10
CA GLU A 216 -0.62 2.86 1.57
C GLU A 216 -0.28 4.28 2.07
N ARG A 217 0.70 4.40 2.98
CA ARG A 217 1.24 5.66 3.50
C ARG A 217 2.67 5.94 3.03
N ASP A 218 3.19 5.13 2.11
CA ASP A 218 4.48 5.38 1.50
C ASP A 218 4.28 6.23 0.23
N PHE A 219 5.01 7.33 0.17
CA PHE A 219 4.98 8.32 -0.89
C PHE A 219 6.39 8.73 -1.26
N ARG A 220 6.55 9.24 -2.48
CA ARG A 220 7.77 9.90 -2.92
C ARG A 220 7.46 11.33 -3.33
N LEU A 221 8.18 12.26 -2.74
CA LEU A 221 8.20 13.66 -3.11
C LEU A 221 9.35 13.91 -4.05
N THR A 222 9.06 14.57 -5.17
CA THR A 222 10.09 15.11 -6.07
C THR A 222 9.81 16.56 -6.36
N ALA A 223 10.86 17.38 -6.47
CA ALA A 223 10.72 18.74 -7.00
C ALA A 223 11.26 18.81 -8.43
N ARG A 224 10.49 19.39 -9.35
CA ARG A 224 10.93 19.66 -10.73
C ARG A 224 10.48 21.08 -11.10
N ASP A 225 11.42 21.89 -11.57
CA ASP A 225 11.18 23.28 -11.98
C ASP A 225 10.50 24.15 -10.89
N GLY A 226 10.77 23.86 -9.61
CA GLY A 226 10.17 24.54 -8.46
C GLY A 226 8.77 24.05 -8.07
N GLU A 227 8.18 23.12 -8.82
CA GLU A 227 6.94 22.44 -8.45
C GLU A 227 7.25 21.15 -7.69
N ILE A 228 6.48 20.88 -6.64
CA ILE A 228 6.61 19.65 -5.85
C ILE A 228 5.51 18.69 -6.28
N HIS A 229 5.92 17.48 -6.65
CA HIS A 229 5.03 16.39 -7.01
C HIS A 229 5.12 15.30 -5.95
N ALA A 230 3.97 14.72 -5.60
CA ALA A 230 3.88 13.52 -4.78
C ALA A 230 3.40 12.37 -5.65
N VAL A 231 4.01 11.21 -5.47
CA VAL A 231 3.54 9.94 -6.02
C VAL A 231 3.46 8.90 -4.91
N ARG A 232 2.61 7.89 -5.09
CA ARG A 232 2.57 6.69 -4.26
C ARG A 232 2.89 5.46 -5.11
N PRO A 233 3.42 4.37 -4.55
CA PRO A 233 3.67 3.18 -5.33
C PRO A 233 2.34 2.54 -5.76
N ALA A 234 2.32 1.94 -6.95
CA ALA A 234 1.32 0.91 -7.22
C ALA A 234 1.59 -0.27 -6.26
N LEU A 235 0.53 -0.90 -5.75
CA LEU A 235 0.68 -1.99 -4.75
C LEU A 235 0.45 -3.39 -5.34
N TRP A 236 0.02 -3.47 -6.59
CA TRP A 236 -0.46 -4.70 -7.19
C TRP A 236 -0.02 -4.82 -8.65
N PRO A 237 1.29 -4.95 -8.90
CA PRO A 237 1.80 -5.12 -10.26
C PRO A 237 1.13 -6.32 -10.92
N GLU A 238 0.71 -6.17 -12.17
CA GLU A 238 0.28 -7.29 -13.01
C GLU A 238 1.52 -8.13 -13.33
N ARG A 239 1.49 -9.42 -12.96
CA ARG A 239 2.58 -10.38 -13.19
C ARG A 239 2.08 -11.57 -13.97
#